data_AF-A0A970VYK1-F1
#
_entry.id   AF-A0A970VYK1-F1
#
_cell.length_a   1.000
_cell.length_b   1.000
_cell.length_c   1.000
_cell.angle_alpha   90.00
_cell.angle_beta   90.00
_cell.angle_gamma   90.00
#
_symmetry.space_group_name_H-M   'P 1'
#
loop_
_entity.id
_entity.type
_entity.pdbx_description
1 polymer ?
#
loop_
_entity_poly.entity_id
_entity_poly.type
_entity_poly.pdbx_seq_one_letter_code
_entity_poly.pdbx_strand_id
1 'polypeptide(L)'
;QWLKARDKHAMFDGWDPAAAFGIGAWAPETVGVSPTSGDLGLGATYLFQTTYSDFNGASNIASAYFLLNASASESGGVYLRYDPATNLLYLRDVANTAWLPAGGIAAGSAGTVSNELVTVKASQCQAIQSGATLTMTWALEFLGPVRGRTLNEYLLVRDAGGLQDGWDLYGAVRVRDVQMQTVQVTPSSGWSEPGALVSFAASYYHSEGWQSMDDVYLLINGTTAQTNCVYARYDPQLNQLWIRLPADTAWTGGGQPGSGGVAKTAWFALDYAATTVTKSADGKTLTVSWAVRPSYRLSALAHNLYLRLTDIGGAAEGWNDRGDWVINRAPSALILPTIYAQPLAFKAGTTFSLEPRYRDQDQSSDLRYLYLAIANNPPTADFHPQGVYIRYDTVERKLYLADWAGTTWGTGYSIPNDTVTLSNEAVNITLKVTKASDADTWTKMLTLRLSFKSAFVGPRKVYMRAVDKWAPAYGGDTGWTYKAALTVLAP
;
A
#
# COMPACT_ATOMS: atom_id res chain seq x y z
N GLN A 1 -0.22 43.88 -61.48
CA GLN A 1 -0.75 45.24 -61.71
C GLN A 1 -1.34 45.30 -63.10
N TRP A 2 -2.50 45.91 -63.22
CA TRP A 2 -3.22 46.14 -64.47
C TRP A 2 -3.23 47.64 -64.72
N LEU A 3 -3.00 48.06 -65.96
CA LEU A 3 -3.10 49.45 -66.37
C LEU A 3 -4.32 49.61 -67.28
N LYS A 4 -4.91 50.79 -67.23
CA LYS A 4 -6.01 51.19 -68.10
C LYS A 4 -5.82 52.65 -68.44
N ALA A 5 -5.74 52.96 -69.73
CA ALA A 5 -5.64 54.34 -70.18
C ALA A 5 -7.03 54.89 -70.50
N ARG A 6 -7.19 56.20 -70.29
CA ARG A 6 -8.38 56.94 -70.66
C ARG A 6 -7.94 58.24 -71.31
N ASP A 7 -8.50 58.53 -72.48
CA ASP A 7 -8.24 59.79 -73.16
C ASP A 7 -9.16 60.92 -72.66
N LYS A 8 -8.93 62.14 -73.15
CA LYS A 8 -9.71 63.35 -72.82
C LYS A 8 -11.18 63.26 -73.24
N HIS A 9 -11.54 62.32 -74.12
CA HIS A 9 -12.91 62.11 -74.62
C HIS A 9 -13.60 60.89 -73.97
N ALA A 10 -13.01 60.37 -72.89
CA ALA A 10 -13.55 59.28 -72.06
C ALA A 10 -13.63 57.89 -72.72
N MET A 11 -12.92 57.67 -73.83
CA MET A 11 -12.76 56.32 -74.40
C MET A 11 -11.69 55.54 -73.64
N PHE A 12 -11.84 54.21 -73.58
CA PHE A 12 -10.98 53.31 -72.82
C PHE A 12 -10.45 52.18 -73.70
N ASP A 13 -9.21 51.74 -73.43
CA ASP A 13 -8.55 50.61 -74.13
C ASP A 13 -8.81 49.23 -73.50
N GLY A 14 -9.32 49.18 -72.27
CA GLY A 14 -9.52 47.92 -71.54
C GLY A 14 -8.65 47.88 -70.29
N TRP A 15 -8.66 46.78 -69.54
CA TRP A 15 -7.64 46.58 -68.50
C TRP A 15 -6.60 45.63 -69.08
N ASP A 16 -5.37 46.12 -69.23
CA ASP A 16 -4.26 45.34 -69.78
C ASP A 16 -3.27 44.95 -68.66
N PRO A 17 -2.74 43.71 -68.67
CA PRO A 17 -1.80 43.27 -67.66
C PRO A 17 -0.44 43.95 -67.90
N ALA A 18 -0.04 44.81 -66.96
CA ALA A 18 1.15 45.65 -67.11
C ALA A 18 2.41 45.06 -66.47
N ALA A 19 2.24 44.31 -65.37
CA ALA A 19 3.32 43.56 -64.71
C ALA A 19 2.73 42.60 -63.68
N ALA A 20 3.38 41.47 -63.42
CA ALA A 20 3.15 40.69 -62.20
C ALA A 20 4.12 41.18 -61.11
N PHE A 21 3.61 41.58 -59.95
CA PHE A 21 4.46 41.88 -58.79
C PHE A 21 4.69 40.57 -58.06
N GLY A 22 5.88 39.98 -58.22
CA GLY A 22 6.31 38.89 -57.35
C GLY A 22 6.72 39.50 -56.01
N ILE A 23 5.88 39.35 -54.98
CA ILE A 23 6.38 39.39 -53.61
C ILE A 23 7.39 38.23 -53.49
N GLY A 24 8.63 38.53 -53.08
CA GLY A 24 9.69 37.52 -52.99
C GLY A 24 9.24 36.32 -52.14
N ALA A 25 9.81 35.14 -52.40
CA ALA A 25 9.50 33.95 -51.62
C ALA A 25 9.84 34.19 -50.15
N TRP A 26 8.83 34.18 -49.27
CA TRP A 26 9.03 34.29 -47.83
C TRP A 26 9.25 32.90 -47.28
N ALA A 27 10.32 32.72 -46.51
CA ALA A 27 10.54 31.47 -45.82
C ALA A 27 9.37 31.19 -44.86
N PRO A 28 9.01 29.92 -44.65
CA PRO A 28 8.09 29.56 -43.58
C PRO A 28 8.72 29.93 -42.22
N GLU A 29 7.90 30.11 -41.20
CA GLU A 29 8.32 30.49 -39.85
C GLU A 29 7.75 29.54 -38.78
N THR A 30 8.54 29.29 -37.76
CA THR A 30 8.09 28.69 -36.51
C THR A 30 7.30 29.70 -35.69
N VAL A 31 6.25 29.23 -34.99
CA VAL A 31 5.32 30.11 -34.24
C VAL A 31 5.38 29.87 -32.74
N GLY A 32 5.44 28.60 -32.30
CA GLY A 32 5.38 28.31 -30.87
C GLY A 32 5.37 26.83 -30.50
N VAL A 33 5.75 26.57 -29.24
CA VAL A 33 5.63 25.26 -28.57
C VAL A 33 4.74 25.43 -27.33
N SER A 34 4.01 24.39 -26.96
CA SER A 34 3.32 24.28 -25.67
C SER A 34 3.32 22.82 -25.19
N PRO A 35 3.69 22.52 -23.93
CA PRO A 35 4.23 23.45 -22.92
C PRO A 35 5.62 24.00 -23.33
N THR A 36 6.05 25.14 -22.76
CA THR A 36 7.42 25.70 -22.95
C THR A 36 8.33 25.53 -21.73
N SER A 37 7.76 24.97 -20.66
CA SER A 37 8.45 24.65 -19.42
C SER A 37 7.68 23.60 -18.64
N GLY A 38 8.38 22.88 -17.76
CA GLY A 38 7.76 21.90 -16.90
C GLY A 38 8.70 20.74 -16.58
N ASP A 39 8.31 19.99 -15.56
CA ASP A 39 8.98 18.77 -15.13
C ASP A 39 8.25 17.55 -15.71
N LEU A 40 9.02 16.64 -16.29
CA LEU A 40 8.55 15.43 -16.95
C LEU A 40 9.05 14.20 -16.18
N GLY A 41 8.19 13.19 -16.07
CA GLY A 41 8.50 11.87 -15.55
C GLY A 41 8.86 10.89 -16.67
N LEU A 42 9.43 9.76 -16.29
CA LEU A 42 9.71 8.66 -17.22
C LEU A 42 8.49 7.76 -17.38
N GLY A 43 8.29 7.20 -18.57
CA GLY A 43 7.22 6.21 -18.84
C GLY A 43 5.79 6.77 -18.91
N ALA A 44 5.59 8.06 -18.62
CA ALA A 44 4.33 8.77 -18.89
C ALA A 44 4.35 9.39 -20.29
N THR A 45 3.19 9.47 -20.94
CA THR A 45 3.04 10.18 -22.22
C THR A 45 2.76 11.66 -21.97
N TYR A 46 3.53 12.54 -22.61
CA TYR A 46 3.33 13.98 -22.62
C TYR A 46 2.95 14.45 -24.02
N LEU A 47 2.05 15.43 -24.10
CA LEU A 47 1.63 16.03 -25.35
C LEU A 47 2.34 17.37 -25.54
N PHE A 48 3.04 17.53 -26.66
CA PHE A 48 3.66 18.79 -27.08
C PHE A 48 2.96 19.30 -28.34
N GLN A 49 2.46 20.52 -28.30
CA GLN A 49 1.87 21.18 -29.46
C GLN A 49 2.88 22.15 -30.05
N THR A 50 3.28 21.92 -31.30
CA THR A 50 4.20 22.77 -32.07
C THR A 50 3.44 23.45 -33.21
N THR A 51 3.68 24.74 -33.44
CA THR A 51 2.97 25.55 -34.43
C THR A 51 3.95 26.18 -35.41
N TYR A 52 3.59 26.18 -36.69
CA TYR A 52 4.38 26.70 -37.82
C TYR A 52 3.47 27.48 -38.77
N SER A 53 4.01 28.41 -39.55
CA SER A 53 3.27 29.20 -40.53
C SER A 53 4.02 29.32 -41.84
N ASP A 54 3.30 29.31 -42.96
CA ASP A 54 3.83 29.60 -44.30
C ASP A 54 2.89 30.58 -45.01
N PHE A 55 3.44 31.67 -45.54
CA PHE A 55 2.66 32.73 -46.18
C PHE A 55 1.88 32.22 -47.42
N ASN A 56 2.39 31.20 -48.11
CA ASN A 56 1.76 30.54 -49.25
C ASN A 56 0.70 29.50 -48.82
N GLY A 57 0.48 29.30 -47.52
CA GLY A 57 -0.49 28.36 -46.96
C GLY A 57 0.16 27.16 -46.26
N ALA A 58 -0.51 26.60 -45.26
CA ALA A 58 0.01 25.45 -44.48
C ALA A 58 0.28 24.22 -45.35
N SER A 59 -0.42 24.06 -46.47
CA SER A 59 -0.18 22.99 -47.45
C SER A 59 1.14 23.14 -48.22
N ASN A 60 1.77 24.31 -48.19
CA ASN A 60 3.08 24.57 -48.78
C ASN A 60 4.24 24.10 -47.87
N ILE A 61 3.96 23.79 -46.60
CA ILE A 61 4.96 23.25 -45.67
C ILE A 61 5.32 21.81 -46.10
N ALA A 62 6.59 21.58 -46.42
CA ALA A 62 7.09 20.26 -46.81
C ALA A 62 7.42 19.40 -45.59
N SER A 63 8.08 19.98 -44.59
CA SER A 63 8.45 19.29 -43.35
C SER A 63 8.48 20.26 -42.17
N ALA A 64 7.95 19.80 -41.04
CA ALA A 64 8.01 20.48 -39.76
C ALA A 64 8.83 19.65 -38.76
N TYR A 65 9.72 20.29 -38.01
CA TYR A 65 10.70 19.63 -37.17
C TYR A 65 10.61 20.08 -35.72
N PHE A 66 10.74 19.12 -34.80
CA PHE A 66 10.80 19.36 -33.37
C PHE A 66 12.00 18.63 -32.76
N LEU A 67 12.90 19.38 -32.13
CA LEU A 67 14.11 18.87 -31.51
C LEU A 67 14.10 19.19 -30.01
N LEU A 68 14.25 18.14 -29.21
CA LEU A 68 14.44 18.21 -27.77
C LEU A 68 15.86 17.77 -27.43
N ASN A 69 16.73 18.73 -27.10
CA ASN A 69 18.13 18.46 -26.77
C ASN A 69 18.77 19.58 -25.94
N ALA A 70 19.96 19.39 -25.40
CA ALA A 70 20.66 20.41 -24.60
C ALA A 70 21.19 21.61 -25.44
N SER A 71 21.26 21.44 -26.76
CA SER A 71 21.66 22.45 -27.74
C SER A 71 20.94 22.18 -29.06
N ALA A 72 21.02 23.09 -30.04
CA ALA A 72 20.48 22.90 -31.39
C ALA A 72 21.32 21.90 -32.23
N SER A 73 21.63 20.75 -31.65
CA SER A 73 22.32 19.62 -32.27
C SER A 73 21.31 18.53 -32.58
N GLU A 74 21.28 18.08 -33.83
CA GLU A 74 20.41 17.00 -34.30
C GLU A 74 20.84 15.61 -33.79
N SER A 75 22.08 15.48 -33.28
CA SER A 75 22.57 14.25 -32.66
C SER A 75 22.39 14.26 -31.14
N GLY A 76 22.15 13.08 -30.55
CA GLY A 76 22.04 12.91 -29.10
C GLY A 76 20.73 13.44 -28.47
N GLY A 77 19.78 13.89 -29.28
CA GLY A 77 18.49 14.44 -28.87
C GLY A 77 17.29 13.67 -29.40
N VAL A 78 16.10 14.04 -28.95
CA VAL A 78 14.85 13.57 -29.55
C VAL A 78 14.56 14.49 -30.74
N TYR A 79 14.79 13.98 -31.95
CA TYR A 79 14.62 14.74 -33.17
C TYR A 79 13.49 14.15 -34.01
N LEU A 80 12.44 14.94 -34.20
CA LEU A 80 11.17 14.54 -34.82
C LEU A 80 10.96 15.32 -36.11
N ARG A 81 10.33 14.67 -37.10
CA ARG A 81 9.87 15.29 -38.34
C ARG A 81 8.44 14.87 -38.65
N TYR A 82 7.63 15.82 -39.08
CA TYR A 82 6.31 15.60 -39.65
C TYR A 82 6.28 16.11 -41.09
N ASP A 83 5.80 15.27 -42.00
CA ASP A 83 5.63 15.60 -43.41
C ASP A 83 4.12 15.74 -43.72
N PRO A 84 3.59 16.98 -43.90
CA PRO A 84 2.15 17.21 -44.01
C PRO A 84 1.51 16.57 -45.25
N ALA A 85 2.24 16.47 -46.36
CA ALA A 85 1.73 15.94 -47.62
C ALA A 85 1.39 14.44 -47.55
N THR A 86 2.11 13.68 -46.71
CA THR A 86 1.92 12.23 -46.53
C THR A 86 1.31 11.88 -45.18
N ASN A 87 1.16 12.87 -44.29
CA ASN A 87 0.76 12.71 -42.90
C ASN A 87 1.66 11.74 -42.10
N LEU A 88 2.96 11.70 -42.43
CA LEU A 88 3.93 10.78 -41.83
C LEU A 88 4.80 11.48 -40.78
N LEU A 89 4.99 10.77 -39.67
CA LEU A 89 5.89 11.11 -38.57
C LEU A 89 7.16 10.28 -38.68
N TYR A 90 8.27 10.89 -38.28
CA TYR A 90 9.57 10.25 -38.22
C TYR A 90 10.28 10.65 -36.92
N LEU A 91 10.99 9.68 -36.34
CA LEU A 91 11.90 9.88 -35.22
C LEU A 91 13.32 9.60 -35.70
N ARG A 92 14.27 10.49 -35.41
CA ARG A 92 15.68 10.23 -35.73
C ARG A 92 16.28 9.24 -34.75
N ASP A 93 17.18 8.38 -35.22
CA ASP A 93 18.06 7.63 -34.34
C ASP A 93 19.02 8.57 -33.58
N VAL A 94 19.54 8.12 -32.44
CA VAL A 94 20.35 8.98 -31.55
C VAL A 94 21.68 9.41 -32.20
N ALA A 95 22.22 8.58 -33.10
CA ALA A 95 23.44 8.87 -33.84
C ALA A 95 23.22 9.83 -35.03
N ASN A 96 21.97 10.26 -35.30
CA ASN A 96 21.59 11.12 -36.41
C ASN A 96 21.93 10.54 -37.81
N THR A 97 21.83 9.21 -37.98
CA THR A 97 22.14 8.52 -39.24
C THR A 97 20.90 8.12 -40.05
N ALA A 98 19.75 7.90 -39.42
CA ALA A 98 18.54 7.39 -40.07
C ALA A 98 17.24 7.93 -39.45
N TRP A 99 16.20 7.98 -40.28
CA TRP A 99 14.82 8.22 -39.83
C TRP A 99 14.11 6.90 -39.53
N LEU A 100 13.38 6.85 -38.42
CA LEU A 100 12.66 5.71 -37.90
C LEU A 100 11.15 5.97 -37.91
N PRO A 101 10.32 4.99 -38.34
CA PRO A 101 10.73 3.93 -39.27
C PRO A 101 11.11 4.56 -40.63
N ALA A 102 11.87 3.84 -41.46
CA ALA A 102 12.31 4.38 -42.77
C ALA A 102 11.14 4.83 -43.67
N GLY A 103 9.99 4.15 -43.57
CA GLY A 103 8.76 4.50 -44.29
C GLY A 103 7.88 5.53 -43.62
N GLY A 104 8.23 6.03 -42.43
CA GLY A 104 7.38 6.89 -41.61
C GLY A 104 6.21 6.15 -40.96
N ILE A 105 5.57 6.80 -40.00
CA ILE A 105 4.37 6.31 -39.33
C ILE A 105 3.27 7.36 -39.38
N ALA A 106 2.07 7.00 -39.81
CA ALA A 106 0.99 7.98 -39.97
C ALA A 106 0.50 8.54 -38.62
N ALA A 107 0.34 9.86 -38.52
CA ALA A 107 -0.27 10.47 -37.34
C ALA A 107 -1.72 10.00 -37.17
N GLY A 108 -2.12 9.64 -35.96
CA GLY A 108 -3.41 9.04 -35.62
C GLY A 108 -3.50 7.52 -35.83
N SER A 109 -2.45 6.87 -36.35
CA SER A 109 -2.46 5.40 -36.57
C SER A 109 -2.19 4.61 -35.30
N ALA A 110 -2.66 3.35 -35.27
CA ALA A 110 -2.37 2.42 -34.18
C ALA A 110 -0.92 1.90 -34.28
N GLY A 111 0.05 2.66 -33.78
CA GLY A 111 1.45 2.24 -33.73
C GLY A 111 2.34 3.19 -32.94
N THR A 112 3.58 2.77 -32.74
CA THR A 112 4.61 3.53 -32.02
C THR A 112 5.94 3.47 -32.77
N VAL A 113 6.76 4.50 -32.58
CA VAL A 113 8.17 4.49 -32.99
C VAL A 113 9.04 4.89 -31.81
N SER A 114 10.15 4.20 -31.59
CA SER A 114 11.03 4.44 -30.43
C SER A 114 12.50 4.48 -30.85
N ASN A 115 13.28 5.25 -30.11
CA ASN A 115 14.73 5.13 -30.03
C ASN A 115 15.13 4.95 -28.55
N GLU A 116 16.40 5.11 -28.19
CA GLU A 116 16.89 4.95 -26.82
C GLU A 116 16.37 6.04 -25.86
N LEU A 117 15.92 7.19 -26.38
CA LEU A 117 15.54 8.38 -25.60
C LEU A 117 14.02 8.53 -25.43
N VAL A 118 13.22 8.13 -26.42
CA VAL A 118 11.78 8.39 -26.45
C VAL A 118 11.01 7.33 -27.23
N THR A 119 9.73 7.17 -26.89
CA THR A 119 8.71 6.51 -27.71
C THR A 119 7.66 7.52 -28.15
N VAL A 120 7.38 7.62 -29.45
CA VAL A 120 6.31 8.42 -30.04
C VAL A 120 5.07 7.55 -30.19
N LYS A 121 3.95 7.97 -29.60
CA LYS A 121 2.64 7.28 -29.70
C LYS A 121 1.81 7.87 -30.81
N ALA A 122 1.89 7.29 -32.02
CA ALA A 122 1.27 7.86 -33.22
C ALA A 122 -0.25 8.01 -33.09
N SER A 123 -0.93 7.12 -32.34
CA SER A 123 -2.38 7.15 -32.13
C SER A 123 -2.88 8.40 -31.38
N GLN A 124 -1.98 9.09 -30.68
CA GLN A 124 -2.26 10.33 -29.94
C GLN A 124 -1.61 11.55 -30.60
N CYS A 125 -0.92 11.37 -31.73
CA CYS A 125 -0.38 12.46 -32.51
C CYS A 125 -1.43 12.97 -33.51
N GLN A 126 -1.51 14.27 -33.70
CA GLN A 126 -2.48 14.90 -34.60
C GLN A 126 -1.89 16.14 -35.26
N ALA A 127 -2.16 16.32 -36.56
CA ALA A 127 -1.88 17.54 -37.29
C ALA A 127 -3.18 18.26 -37.67
N ILE A 128 -3.19 19.58 -37.57
CA ILE A 128 -4.29 20.45 -37.97
C ILE A 128 -3.71 21.56 -38.84
N GLN A 129 -4.25 21.71 -40.05
CA GLN A 129 -3.91 22.80 -40.96
C GLN A 129 -5.08 23.79 -41.02
N SER A 130 -4.78 25.08 -40.89
CA SER A 130 -5.77 26.16 -40.97
C SER A 130 -5.16 27.40 -41.60
N GLY A 131 -5.58 27.73 -42.82
CA GLY A 131 -5.02 28.85 -43.58
C GLY A 131 -3.51 28.70 -43.80
N ALA A 132 -2.74 29.64 -43.24
CA ALA A 132 -1.27 29.63 -43.28
C ALA A 132 -0.63 28.72 -42.23
N THR A 133 -1.38 28.28 -41.22
CA THR A 133 -0.82 27.69 -40.00
C THR A 133 -0.97 26.17 -39.96
N LEU A 134 0.12 25.48 -39.59
CA LEU A 134 0.17 24.08 -39.24
C LEU A 134 0.38 23.93 -37.73
N THR A 135 -0.48 23.19 -37.06
CA THR A 135 -0.34 22.79 -35.66
C THR A 135 -0.14 21.28 -35.59
N MET A 136 0.92 20.84 -34.92
CA MET A 136 1.25 19.42 -34.74
C MET A 136 1.32 19.08 -33.25
N THR A 137 0.56 18.07 -32.83
CA THR A 137 0.57 17.51 -31.48
C THR A 137 1.40 16.22 -31.45
N TRP A 138 2.49 16.23 -30.69
CA TRP A 138 3.39 15.10 -30.49
C TRP A 138 3.11 14.41 -29.16
N ALA A 139 2.90 13.10 -29.18
CA ALA A 139 2.72 12.30 -27.98
C ALA A 139 4.00 11.52 -27.66
N LEU A 140 4.73 11.98 -26.65
CA LEU A 140 6.09 11.52 -26.33
C LEU A 140 6.15 10.84 -24.96
N GLU A 141 6.71 9.64 -24.91
CA GLU A 141 7.04 8.93 -23.67
C GLU A 141 8.57 8.85 -23.53
N PHE A 142 9.11 9.52 -22.53
CA PHE A 142 10.56 9.62 -22.30
C PHE A 142 11.13 8.38 -21.61
N LEU A 143 12.31 7.94 -22.05
CA LEU A 143 12.98 6.72 -21.61
C LEU A 143 14.20 7.00 -20.72
N GLY A 144 14.72 5.94 -20.07
CA GLY A 144 15.76 6.04 -19.03
C GLY A 144 16.97 6.94 -19.35
N PRO A 145 17.56 6.92 -20.55
CA PRO A 145 18.75 7.72 -20.87
C PRO A 145 18.54 9.25 -20.88
N VAL A 146 17.30 9.76 -20.91
CA VAL A 146 17.06 11.21 -20.77
C VAL A 146 16.88 11.68 -19.32
N ARG A 147 16.93 10.77 -18.35
CA ARG A 147 16.76 11.08 -16.94
C ARG A 147 17.72 12.19 -16.48
N GLY A 148 17.19 13.14 -15.71
CA GLY A 148 17.95 14.26 -15.16
C GLY A 148 18.34 15.33 -16.17
N ARG A 149 18.05 15.15 -17.47
CA ARG A 149 18.40 16.14 -18.51
C ARG A 149 17.38 17.26 -18.57
N THR A 150 17.87 18.47 -18.80
CA THR A 150 17.08 19.57 -19.37
C THR A 150 17.12 19.45 -20.89
N LEU A 151 15.95 19.41 -21.52
CA LEU A 151 15.77 19.34 -22.96
C LEU A 151 15.19 20.68 -23.43
N ASN A 152 16.00 21.43 -24.17
CA ASN A 152 15.55 22.65 -24.83
C ASN A 152 14.69 22.28 -26.04
N GLU A 153 13.64 23.06 -26.26
CA GLU A 153 12.63 22.87 -27.30
C GLU A 153 12.97 23.74 -28.52
N TYR A 154 13.51 23.11 -29.55
CA TYR A 154 13.84 23.77 -30.80
C TYR A 154 12.86 23.38 -31.91
N LEU A 155 12.43 24.37 -32.69
CA LEU A 155 11.62 24.15 -33.88
C LEU A 155 12.38 24.57 -35.14
N LEU A 156 12.04 23.95 -36.27
CA LEU A 156 12.48 24.33 -37.61
C LEU A 156 11.38 23.97 -38.61
N VAL A 157 11.16 24.79 -39.63
CA VAL A 157 10.22 24.47 -40.72
C VAL A 157 10.85 24.65 -42.08
N ARG A 158 10.43 23.81 -43.04
CA ARG A 158 10.83 23.89 -44.44
C ARG A 158 9.62 23.85 -45.37
N ASP A 159 9.61 24.72 -46.38
CA ASP A 159 8.56 24.77 -47.40
C ASP A 159 8.88 23.86 -48.61
N ALA A 160 7.91 23.70 -49.49
CA ALA A 160 8.06 22.93 -50.73
C ALA A 160 9.04 23.58 -51.73
N GLY A 161 9.36 24.87 -51.58
CA GLY A 161 10.37 25.60 -52.34
C GLY A 161 11.80 25.39 -51.83
N GLY A 162 11.97 24.77 -50.66
CA GLY A 162 13.26 24.52 -50.01
C GLY A 162 13.75 25.64 -49.09
N LEU A 163 12.94 26.69 -48.85
CA LEU A 163 13.24 27.72 -47.85
C LEU A 163 12.98 27.19 -46.43
N GLN A 164 13.74 27.70 -45.48
CA GLN A 164 13.65 27.34 -44.05
C GLN A 164 14.08 28.53 -43.18
N ASP A 165 13.59 28.58 -41.93
CA ASP A 165 13.89 29.63 -40.93
C ASP A 165 15.12 29.34 -40.07
N GLY A 166 15.43 28.06 -39.83
CA GLY A 166 16.53 27.63 -38.97
C GLY A 166 16.03 27.04 -37.65
N TRP A 167 16.93 26.81 -36.70
CA TRP A 167 16.56 26.26 -35.40
C TRP A 167 16.26 27.38 -34.40
N ASP A 168 15.01 27.48 -33.97
CA ASP A 168 14.52 28.48 -33.02
C ASP A 168 14.19 27.87 -31.65
N LEU A 169 14.69 28.48 -30.57
CA LEU A 169 14.47 28.02 -29.19
C LEU A 169 13.18 28.62 -28.61
N TYR A 170 12.25 27.77 -28.21
CA TYR A 170 10.96 28.18 -27.64
C TYR A 170 10.82 27.97 -26.14
N GLY A 171 11.59 27.05 -25.57
CA GLY A 171 11.43 26.67 -24.17
C GLY A 171 12.40 25.58 -23.74
N ALA A 172 12.21 25.08 -22.53
CA ALA A 172 12.97 23.96 -22.00
C ALA A 172 12.18 23.20 -20.95
N VAL A 173 12.15 21.88 -21.09
CA VAL A 173 11.54 20.95 -20.13
C VAL A 173 12.61 20.15 -19.42
N ARG A 174 12.38 19.79 -18.16
CA ARG A 174 13.31 18.98 -17.37
C ARG A 174 12.75 17.59 -17.18
N VAL A 175 13.50 16.56 -17.58
CA VAL A 175 13.18 15.18 -17.24
C VAL A 175 13.73 14.91 -15.85
N ARG A 176 12.87 14.69 -14.86
CA ARG A 176 13.30 14.58 -13.46
C ARG A 176 14.08 13.28 -13.20
N ASP A 177 15.04 13.37 -12.28
CA ASP A 177 15.74 12.22 -11.69
C ASP A 177 15.18 11.95 -10.29
N VAL A 178 13.95 11.46 -10.27
CA VAL A 178 13.24 11.18 -9.03
C VAL A 178 13.71 9.84 -8.49
N GLN A 179 14.45 9.88 -7.37
CA GLN A 179 14.73 8.71 -6.55
C GLN A 179 13.90 8.82 -5.28
N MET A 180 13.00 7.87 -5.11
CA MET A 180 12.13 7.74 -3.95
C MET A 180 12.38 6.43 -3.25
N GLN A 181 12.24 6.43 -1.93
CA GLN A 181 12.31 5.20 -1.16
C GLN A 181 11.56 5.33 0.17
N THR A 182 10.71 4.36 0.48
CA THR A 182 10.33 4.05 1.86
C THR A 182 11.55 3.50 2.61
N VAL A 183 11.94 4.10 3.72
CA VAL A 183 13.22 3.77 4.37
C VAL A 183 13.04 2.68 5.41
N GLN A 184 12.25 2.96 6.45
CA GLN A 184 12.08 2.08 7.61
C GLN A 184 10.85 2.46 8.45
N VAL A 185 10.44 1.55 9.33
CA VAL A 185 9.50 1.80 10.42
C VAL A 185 10.15 1.45 11.75
N THR A 186 9.93 2.24 12.79
CA THR A 186 10.39 1.94 14.15
C THR A 186 9.24 2.15 15.16
N PRO A 187 8.92 1.17 16.01
CA PRO A 187 9.46 -0.20 16.02
C PRO A 187 9.07 -0.98 14.75
N SER A 188 9.97 -1.82 14.25
CA SER A 188 9.73 -2.70 13.09
C SER A 188 9.18 -4.06 13.48
N SER A 189 9.15 -4.38 14.78
CA SER A 189 8.58 -5.62 15.31
C SER A 189 8.04 -5.42 16.71
N GLY A 190 7.01 -6.17 17.07
CA GLY A 190 6.43 -6.17 18.41
C GLY A 190 4.96 -6.53 18.43
N TRP A 191 4.30 -6.17 19.53
CA TRP A 191 2.87 -6.41 19.69
C TRP A 191 2.21 -5.38 20.58
N SER A 192 0.88 -5.32 20.50
CA SER A 192 0.05 -4.47 21.36
C SER A 192 -1.32 -5.09 21.60
N GLU A 193 -1.91 -4.77 22.75
CA GLU A 193 -3.34 -5.00 22.97
C GLU A 193 -4.20 -4.11 22.06
N PRO A 194 -5.38 -4.57 21.62
CA PRO A 194 -6.35 -3.71 20.96
C PRO A 194 -6.72 -2.50 21.82
N GLY A 195 -6.74 -1.31 21.23
CA GLY A 195 -7.07 -0.04 21.88
C GLY A 195 -5.88 0.68 22.52
N ALA A 196 -4.74 0.00 22.67
CA ALA A 196 -3.49 0.63 23.09
C ALA A 196 -3.03 1.66 22.05
N LEU A 197 -2.49 2.79 22.51
CA LEU A 197 -1.86 3.77 21.64
C LEU A 197 -0.44 3.29 21.31
N VAL A 198 -0.18 3.06 20.03
CA VAL A 198 1.12 2.62 19.51
C VAL A 198 1.62 3.68 18.53
N SER A 199 2.91 4.00 18.63
CA SER A 199 3.55 4.97 17.73
C SER A 199 4.50 4.24 16.78
N PHE A 200 4.35 4.49 15.48
CA PHE A 200 5.23 3.98 14.42
C PHE A 200 5.94 5.14 13.72
N ALA A 201 7.24 5.28 13.92
CA ALA A 201 8.08 6.22 13.21
C ALA A 201 8.44 5.68 11.82
N ALA A 202 7.69 6.10 10.81
CA ALA A 202 7.90 5.73 9.41
C ALA A 202 8.71 6.82 8.69
N SER A 203 9.77 6.44 7.99
CA SER A 203 10.65 7.36 7.27
C SER A 203 10.59 7.16 5.76
N TYR A 204 10.54 8.26 5.02
CA TYR A 204 10.39 8.31 3.57
C TYR A 204 11.47 9.22 2.98
N TYR A 205 12.12 8.81 1.90
CA TYR A 205 13.19 9.56 1.22
C TYR A 205 12.73 9.99 -0.17
N HIS A 206 13.07 11.23 -0.54
CA HIS A 206 12.88 11.78 -1.88
C HIS A 206 14.12 12.60 -2.27
N SER A 207 14.72 12.30 -3.44
CA SER A 207 15.98 12.95 -3.89
C SER A 207 15.88 14.47 -4.02
N GLU A 208 14.70 14.97 -4.38
CA GLU A 208 14.41 16.40 -4.57
C GLU A 208 13.88 17.10 -3.29
N GLY A 209 13.77 16.37 -2.17
CA GLY A 209 13.27 16.92 -0.90
C GLY A 209 11.83 16.53 -0.58
N TRP A 210 11.44 16.73 0.68
CA TRP A 210 10.11 16.37 1.18
C TRP A 210 8.99 17.18 0.53
N GLN A 211 9.26 18.40 0.04
CA GLN A 211 8.28 19.22 -0.65
C GLN A 211 7.83 18.64 -1.98
N SER A 212 8.59 17.72 -2.58
CA SER A 212 8.17 17.01 -3.80
C SER A 212 7.29 15.79 -3.50
N MET A 213 7.17 15.39 -2.23
CA MET A 213 6.28 14.31 -1.83
C MET A 213 4.83 14.81 -1.85
N ASP A 214 3.96 14.05 -2.52
CA ASP A 214 2.52 14.32 -2.59
C ASP A 214 1.80 13.70 -1.38
N ASP A 215 1.94 12.39 -1.20
CA ASP A 215 1.38 11.69 -0.05
C ASP A 215 2.35 10.61 0.46
N VAL A 216 2.42 10.45 1.78
CA VAL A 216 3.08 9.32 2.44
C VAL A 216 2.08 8.50 3.24
N TYR A 217 2.28 7.19 3.27
CA TYR A 217 1.27 6.24 3.76
C TYR A 217 1.84 5.25 4.77
N LEU A 218 1.00 4.87 5.73
CA LEU A 218 1.16 3.71 6.61
C LEU A 218 -0.05 2.79 6.43
N LEU A 219 0.23 1.52 6.10
CA LEU A 219 -0.75 0.46 6.00
C LEU A 219 -0.34 -0.68 6.96
N ILE A 220 -1.21 -1.00 7.92
CA ILE A 220 -1.03 -2.16 8.82
C ILE A 220 -2.08 -3.19 8.48
N ASN A 221 -1.65 -4.25 7.81
CA ASN A 221 -2.51 -5.36 7.38
C ASN A 221 -1.67 -6.61 7.10
N GLY A 222 -2.27 -7.80 7.07
CA GLY A 222 -1.57 -9.04 6.71
C GLY A 222 -1.29 -9.20 5.20
N THR A 223 -1.78 -8.28 4.37
CA THR A 223 -1.53 -8.22 2.92
C THR A 223 -1.49 -6.77 2.48
N THR A 224 -1.17 -6.48 1.22
CA THR A 224 -1.25 -5.12 0.65
C THR A 224 -2.69 -4.67 0.33
N ALA A 225 -3.72 -5.42 0.77
CA ALA A 225 -5.11 -5.00 0.62
C ALA A 225 -5.41 -3.77 1.47
N GLN A 226 -6.15 -2.82 0.92
CA GLN A 226 -6.41 -1.51 1.52
C GLN A 226 -7.76 -1.42 2.25
N THR A 227 -8.46 -2.55 2.38
CA THR A 227 -9.75 -2.64 3.07
C THR A 227 -9.57 -3.20 4.47
N ASN A 228 -10.46 -2.83 5.39
CA ASN A 228 -10.56 -3.41 6.74
C ASN A 228 -9.24 -3.45 7.53
N CYS A 229 -8.46 -2.37 7.46
CA CYS A 229 -7.12 -2.29 8.01
C CYS A 229 -6.83 -0.91 8.63
N VAL A 230 -5.62 -0.75 9.17
CA VAL A 230 -5.08 0.59 9.43
C VAL A 230 -4.56 1.12 8.11
N TYR A 231 -5.17 2.16 7.57
CA TYR A 231 -4.69 2.81 6.35
C TYR A 231 -4.72 4.32 6.55
N ALA A 232 -3.56 4.88 6.84
CA ALA A 232 -3.35 6.29 7.13
C ALA A 232 -2.48 6.95 6.05
N ARG A 233 -2.71 8.25 5.85
CA ARG A 233 -2.05 9.08 4.86
C ARG A 233 -1.72 10.44 5.45
N TYR A 234 -0.57 10.96 5.08
CA TYR A 234 -0.12 12.29 5.44
C TYR A 234 0.22 13.00 4.14
N ASP A 235 -0.44 14.14 3.95
CA ASP A 235 -0.23 15.07 2.85
C ASP A 235 0.73 16.15 3.36
N PRO A 236 2.01 16.17 2.91
CA PRO A 236 2.98 17.17 3.33
C PRO A 236 2.69 18.58 2.79
N GLN A 237 1.92 18.70 1.70
CA GLN A 237 1.60 19.97 1.05
C GLN A 237 0.57 20.76 1.86
N LEU A 238 -0.48 20.05 2.30
CA LEU A 238 -1.54 20.61 3.14
C LEU A 238 -1.26 20.47 4.63
N ASN A 239 -0.22 19.70 5.00
CA ASN A 239 0.10 19.30 6.37
C ASN A 239 -1.09 18.63 7.07
N GLN A 240 -1.73 17.66 6.41
CA GLN A 240 -2.95 17.03 6.89
C GLN A 240 -2.84 15.51 6.99
N LEU A 241 -3.39 14.97 8.08
CA LEU A 241 -3.51 13.54 8.35
C LEU A 241 -4.90 13.05 7.96
N TRP A 242 -4.94 11.95 7.22
CA TRP A 242 -6.14 11.32 6.71
C TRP A 242 -6.13 9.84 7.02
N ILE A 243 -7.31 9.25 7.15
CA ILE A 243 -7.49 7.81 7.23
C ILE A 243 -8.48 7.35 6.16
N ARG A 244 -8.28 6.14 5.65
CA ARG A 244 -9.17 5.56 4.64
C ARG A 244 -10.36 4.87 5.29
N LEU A 245 -11.54 5.03 4.71
CA LEU A 245 -12.71 4.26 5.13
C LEU A 245 -12.50 2.75 4.88
N PRO A 246 -13.11 1.86 5.69
CA PRO A 246 -12.81 0.43 5.64
C PRO A 246 -13.14 -0.28 4.33
N ALA A 247 -14.07 0.28 3.55
CA ALA A 247 -14.44 -0.22 2.23
C ALA A 247 -13.57 0.34 1.10
N ASP A 248 -12.51 1.08 1.43
CA ASP A 248 -11.63 1.75 0.48
C ASP A 248 -12.41 2.66 -0.51
N THR A 249 -13.36 3.44 0.01
CA THR A 249 -14.23 4.32 -0.81
C THR A 249 -13.89 5.81 -0.69
N ALA A 250 -13.65 6.31 0.52
CA ALA A 250 -13.34 7.72 0.77
C ALA A 250 -12.24 7.91 1.82
N TRP A 251 -11.60 9.07 1.78
CA TRP A 251 -10.71 9.56 2.85
C TRP A 251 -11.53 10.38 3.85
N THR A 252 -11.16 10.30 5.13
CA THR A 252 -11.76 11.10 6.19
C THR A 252 -10.69 11.56 7.18
N GLY A 253 -10.92 12.67 7.88
CA GLY A 253 -9.92 13.31 8.73
C GLY A 253 -9.60 14.73 8.27
N GLY A 254 -8.33 15.08 8.18
CA GLY A 254 -7.83 16.39 7.77
C GLY A 254 -7.24 17.24 8.90
N GLY A 255 -6.93 16.63 10.06
CA GLY A 255 -6.24 17.31 11.15
C GLY A 255 -4.74 17.43 10.91
N GLN A 256 -4.08 18.40 11.54
CA GLN A 256 -2.63 18.57 11.43
C GLN A 256 -1.91 17.70 12.47
N PRO A 257 -0.70 17.17 12.18
CA PRO A 257 0.14 16.56 13.21
C PRO A 257 0.39 17.53 14.38
N GLY A 258 0.29 17.05 15.62
CA GLY A 258 0.40 17.84 16.84
C GLY A 258 -0.85 18.65 17.21
N SER A 259 -1.89 18.66 16.37
CA SER A 259 -3.15 19.34 16.68
C SER A 259 -4.09 18.45 17.49
N GLY A 260 -5.04 19.04 18.23
CA GLY A 260 -6.05 18.28 18.95
C GLY A 260 -7.03 17.57 18.01
N GLY A 261 -7.39 16.33 18.34
CA GLY A 261 -8.44 15.58 17.62
C GLY A 261 -8.02 14.16 17.28
N VAL A 262 -8.99 13.37 16.83
CA VAL A 262 -8.81 11.96 16.49
C VAL A 262 -9.65 11.64 15.27
N ALA A 263 -9.03 11.08 14.23
CA ALA A 263 -9.78 10.41 13.16
C ALA A 263 -10.00 8.94 13.53
N LYS A 264 -11.17 8.38 13.22
CA LYS A 264 -11.47 6.98 13.58
C LYS A 264 -12.31 6.27 12.54
N THR A 265 -12.07 4.97 12.41
CA THR A 265 -12.95 4.00 11.76
C THR A 265 -13.34 2.89 12.76
N ALA A 266 -14.10 1.89 12.32
CA ALA A 266 -14.35 0.69 13.11
C ALA A 266 -13.07 -0.15 13.36
N TRP A 267 -11.99 0.09 12.63
CA TRP A 267 -10.76 -0.72 12.65
C TRP A 267 -9.62 -0.07 13.41
N PHE A 268 -9.56 1.26 13.48
CA PHE A 268 -8.54 1.97 14.25
C PHE A 268 -8.91 3.43 14.49
N ALA A 269 -8.15 4.09 15.35
CA ALA A 269 -8.13 5.55 15.48
C ALA A 269 -6.71 6.10 15.27
N LEU A 270 -6.60 7.27 14.65
CA LEU A 270 -5.38 8.04 14.47
C LEU A 270 -5.45 9.29 15.35
N ASP A 271 -4.53 9.41 16.29
CA ASP A 271 -4.43 10.53 17.23
C ASP A 271 -3.56 11.64 16.61
N TYR A 272 -4.16 12.80 16.35
CA TYR A 272 -3.45 13.91 15.71
C TYR A 272 -2.43 14.54 16.67
N ALA A 273 -2.76 14.64 17.96
CA ALA A 273 -1.94 15.35 18.93
C ALA A 273 -0.65 14.57 19.24
N ALA A 274 -0.76 13.24 19.25
CA ALA A 274 0.38 12.35 19.43
C ALA A 274 1.16 12.07 18.14
N THR A 275 0.57 12.33 16.96
CA THR A 275 1.27 12.17 15.68
C THR A 275 2.21 13.36 15.43
N THR A 276 3.48 13.09 15.14
CA THR A 276 4.49 14.12 14.86
C THR A 276 5.15 13.90 13.51
N VAL A 277 5.63 14.99 12.90
CA VAL A 277 6.37 14.94 11.62
C VAL A 277 7.69 15.68 11.79
N THR A 278 8.77 15.03 11.39
CA THR A 278 10.12 15.59 11.43
C THR A 278 10.78 15.46 10.07
N LYS A 279 11.77 16.30 9.82
CA LYS A 279 12.52 16.38 8.56
C LYS A 279 14.01 16.31 8.88
N SER A 280 14.73 15.57 8.08
CA SER A 280 16.20 15.54 8.08
C SER A 280 16.79 16.91 7.72
N ALA A 281 18.05 17.14 8.11
CA ALA A 281 18.72 18.43 7.90
C ALA A 281 18.91 18.80 6.42
N ASP A 282 19.03 17.80 5.53
CA ASP A 282 19.11 18.00 4.07
C ASP A 282 17.71 18.15 3.43
N GLY A 283 16.64 17.99 4.20
CA GLY A 283 15.26 18.07 3.75
C GLY A 283 14.81 16.88 2.89
N LYS A 284 15.59 15.81 2.73
CA LYS A 284 15.28 14.71 1.80
C LYS A 284 14.52 13.56 2.45
N THR A 285 14.73 13.35 3.74
CA THR A 285 13.98 12.38 4.53
C THR A 285 12.91 13.06 5.38
N LEU A 286 11.67 12.62 5.23
CA LEU A 286 10.52 12.97 6.06
C LEU A 286 10.17 11.77 6.94
N THR A 287 9.99 11.99 8.24
CA THR A 287 9.60 10.96 9.20
C THR A 287 8.29 11.32 9.86
N VAL A 288 7.29 10.46 9.71
CA VAL A 288 5.99 10.57 10.39
C VAL A 288 5.93 9.55 11.52
N SER A 289 5.78 10.02 12.76
CA SER A 289 5.52 9.18 13.92
C SER A 289 4.02 9.00 14.10
N TRP A 290 3.46 8.00 13.43
CA TRP A 290 2.03 7.71 13.40
C TRP A 290 1.54 7.19 14.75
N ALA A 291 0.64 7.92 15.40
CA ALA A 291 0.06 7.51 16.68
C ALA A 291 -1.30 6.84 16.47
N VAL A 292 -1.33 5.51 16.45
CA VAL A 292 -2.51 4.71 16.10
C VAL A 292 -3.02 3.89 17.29
N ARG A 293 -4.35 3.71 17.36
CA ARG A 293 -5.04 2.80 18.28
C ARG A 293 -5.79 1.74 17.47
N PRO A 294 -5.20 0.56 17.25
CA PRO A 294 -5.89 -0.52 16.55
C PRO A 294 -7.12 -0.98 17.33
N SER A 295 -8.19 -1.37 16.64
CA SER A 295 -9.40 -1.88 17.30
C SER A 295 -9.33 -3.39 17.51
N TYR A 296 -10.24 -3.92 18.33
CA TYR A 296 -10.37 -5.36 18.59
C TYR A 296 -10.62 -6.21 17.33
N ARG A 297 -11.02 -5.59 16.21
CA ARG A 297 -11.24 -6.29 14.93
C ARG A 297 -9.94 -6.74 14.27
N LEU A 298 -8.82 -6.13 14.65
CA LEU A 298 -7.47 -6.49 14.18
C LEU A 298 -6.77 -7.49 15.11
N SER A 299 -7.43 -7.91 16.19
CA SER A 299 -6.86 -8.82 17.18
C SER A 299 -6.77 -10.26 16.68
N ALA A 300 -5.93 -11.07 17.34
CA ALA A 300 -5.57 -12.44 16.99
C ALA A 300 -4.97 -12.60 15.59
N LEU A 301 -4.31 -11.55 15.10
CA LEU A 301 -3.70 -11.47 13.77
C LEU A 301 -2.28 -10.87 13.85
N ALA A 302 -1.40 -11.39 13.00
CA ALA A 302 -0.14 -10.76 12.64
C ALA A 302 -0.35 -9.89 11.40
N HIS A 303 0.23 -8.71 11.42
CA HIS A 303 0.16 -7.73 10.34
C HIS A 303 1.55 -7.33 9.90
N ASN A 304 1.69 -6.90 8.65
CA ASN A 304 2.88 -6.26 8.14
C ASN A 304 2.72 -4.74 8.19
N LEU A 305 3.83 -4.02 8.27
CA LEU A 305 3.92 -2.57 8.33
C LEU A 305 4.35 -2.06 6.95
N TYR A 306 3.37 -1.89 6.06
CA TYR A 306 3.61 -1.43 4.71
C TYR A 306 3.69 0.09 4.65
N LEU A 307 4.70 0.58 3.94
CA LEU A 307 4.86 1.99 3.61
C LEU A 307 4.68 2.21 2.11
N ARG A 308 4.23 3.40 1.75
CA ARG A 308 4.17 3.88 0.37
C ARG A 308 4.41 5.40 0.32
N LEU A 309 4.95 5.87 -0.79
CA LEU A 309 5.20 7.28 -1.09
C LEU A 309 4.76 7.58 -2.53
N THR A 310 4.11 8.73 -2.72
CA THR A 310 3.82 9.33 -4.03
C THR A 310 4.48 10.70 -4.15
N ASP A 311 4.82 11.08 -5.37
CA ASP A 311 5.42 12.35 -5.75
C ASP A 311 4.42 13.22 -6.52
N ILE A 312 4.57 14.54 -6.43
CA ILE A 312 3.65 15.53 -7.02
C ILE A 312 3.55 15.40 -8.53
N GLY A 313 4.61 14.98 -9.22
CA GLY A 313 4.56 14.72 -10.65
C GLY A 313 4.16 13.29 -11.01
N GLY A 314 3.48 12.59 -10.11
CA GLY A 314 2.75 11.35 -10.37
C GLY A 314 3.56 10.07 -10.23
N ALA A 315 4.85 10.14 -9.91
CA ALA A 315 5.62 8.95 -9.62
C ALA A 315 5.14 8.33 -8.29
N ALA A 316 5.08 7.00 -8.22
CA ALA A 316 4.63 6.29 -7.03
C ALA A 316 5.44 5.02 -6.81
N GLU A 317 5.80 4.74 -5.56
CA GLU A 317 6.27 3.42 -5.18
C GLU A 317 5.08 2.45 -5.02
N GLY A 318 5.39 1.15 -5.11
CA GLY A 318 4.51 0.09 -4.60
C GLY A 318 4.44 0.09 -3.07
N TRP A 319 3.59 -0.78 -2.52
CA TRP A 319 3.56 -1.05 -1.09
C TRP A 319 4.78 -1.87 -0.68
N ASN A 320 5.60 -1.32 0.22
CA ASN A 320 6.84 -1.93 0.68
C ASN A 320 6.72 -2.36 2.14
N ASP A 321 6.95 -3.64 2.44
CA ASP A 321 6.97 -4.13 3.81
C ASP A 321 8.24 -3.68 4.54
N ARG A 322 8.08 -3.11 5.75
CA ARG A 322 9.15 -2.57 6.59
C ARG A 322 9.09 -3.06 8.03
N GLY A 323 8.23 -4.03 8.34
CA GLY A 323 8.15 -4.61 9.67
C GLY A 323 6.90 -5.44 9.91
N ASP A 324 6.82 -6.08 11.08
CA ASP A 324 5.71 -6.94 11.47
C ASP A 324 5.12 -6.48 12.81
N TRP A 325 3.81 -6.58 13.00
CA TRP A 325 3.18 -6.22 14.27
C TRP A 325 2.02 -7.15 14.59
N VAL A 326 2.03 -7.70 15.81
CA VAL A 326 0.94 -8.55 16.30
C VAL A 326 -0.03 -7.71 17.13
N ILE A 327 -1.32 -7.83 16.84
CA ILE A 327 -2.36 -7.27 17.69
C ILE A 327 -3.07 -8.45 18.32
N ASN A 328 -3.04 -8.53 19.64
CA ASN A 328 -3.59 -9.67 20.37
C ASN A 328 -4.11 -9.26 21.75
N ARG A 329 -5.14 -9.95 22.24
CA ARG A 329 -5.60 -9.86 23.63
C ARG A 329 -5.70 -11.25 24.23
N ALA A 330 -5.38 -11.35 25.51
CA ALA A 330 -5.53 -12.61 26.24
C ALA A 330 -7.00 -13.08 26.30
N PRO A 331 -7.21 -14.39 26.50
CA PRO A 331 -8.54 -14.91 26.82
C PRO A 331 -9.17 -14.19 28.02
N SER A 332 -10.44 -13.83 27.89
CA SER A 332 -11.08 -12.85 28.78
C SER A 332 -11.76 -13.45 30.02
N ALA A 333 -12.34 -14.64 29.92
CA ALA A 333 -13.13 -15.21 31.02
C ALA A 333 -12.95 -16.71 31.15
N LEU A 334 -12.59 -17.14 32.36
CA LEU A 334 -12.47 -18.56 32.74
C LEU A 334 -13.58 -18.88 33.73
N ILE A 335 -14.55 -19.69 33.31
CA ILE A 335 -15.81 -19.94 34.00
C ILE A 335 -15.87 -21.42 34.35
N LEU A 336 -16.27 -21.75 35.57
CA LEU A 336 -16.56 -23.13 35.97
C LEU A 336 -18.01 -23.19 36.47
N PRO A 337 -19.00 -23.47 35.59
CA PRO A 337 -20.42 -23.43 35.91
C PRO A 337 -20.82 -24.42 37.01
N THR A 338 -20.08 -25.52 37.16
CA THR A 338 -20.33 -26.54 38.18
C THR A 338 -20.30 -25.98 39.62
N ILE A 339 -19.77 -24.77 39.84
CA ILE A 339 -19.62 -24.15 41.16
C ILE A 339 -20.93 -23.57 41.73
N TYR A 340 -22.01 -23.40 40.95
CA TYR A 340 -23.23 -22.76 41.45
C TYR A 340 -24.05 -23.59 42.46
N ALA A 341 -23.63 -24.83 42.77
CA ALA A 341 -24.13 -25.62 43.89
C ALA A 341 -23.04 -25.69 44.99
N GLN A 342 -23.13 -24.85 46.02
CA GLN A 342 -22.21 -24.86 47.15
C GLN A 342 -22.79 -25.62 48.36
N PRO A 343 -21.97 -26.35 49.13
CA PRO A 343 -20.52 -26.55 48.95
C PRO A 343 -20.17 -27.65 47.92
N LEU A 344 -19.08 -27.45 47.18
CA LEU A 344 -18.51 -28.46 46.28
C LEU A 344 -17.78 -29.55 47.07
N ALA A 345 -18.50 -30.59 47.48
CA ALA A 345 -17.96 -31.76 48.16
C ALA A 345 -18.10 -33.01 47.28
N PHE A 346 -16.98 -33.71 47.05
CA PHE A 346 -16.95 -34.94 46.26
C PHE A 346 -16.37 -36.08 47.09
N LYS A 347 -17.07 -37.22 47.16
CA LYS A 347 -16.54 -38.43 47.80
C LYS A 347 -15.49 -39.08 46.90
N ALA A 348 -14.35 -39.45 47.47
CA ALA A 348 -13.35 -40.25 46.78
C ALA A 348 -14.00 -41.55 46.24
N GLY A 349 -13.64 -41.95 45.02
CA GLY A 349 -14.22 -43.08 44.31
C GLY A 349 -15.51 -42.77 43.54
N THR A 350 -16.21 -41.68 43.85
CA THR A 350 -17.43 -41.29 43.10
C THR A 350 -17.09 -40.51 41.84
N THR A 351 -17.71 -40.89 40.73
CA THR A 351 -17.51 -40.21 39.45
C THR A 351 -18.43 -38.98 39.31
N PHE A 352 -17.85 -37.84 38.96
CA PHE A 352 -18.56 -36.58 38.72
C PHE A 352 -18.06 -35.90 37.45
N SER A 353 -18.75 -34.85 37.01
CA SER A 353 -18.37 -34.06 35.84
C SER A 353 -18.03 -32.64 36.24
N LEU A 354 -16.91 -32.12 35.71
CA LEU A 354 -16.59 -30.69 35.72
C LEU A 354 -16.68 -30.17 34.29
N GLU A 355 -17.21 -28.96 34.12
CA GLU A 355 -17.41 -28.36 32.80
C GLU A 355 -16.73 -26.98 32.69
N PRO A 356 -15.41 -26.87 32.86
CA PRO A 356 -14.72 -25.61 32.65
C PRO A 356 -14.98 -25.05 31.25
N ARG A 357 -15.24 -23.74 31.21
CA ARG A 357 -15.48 -22.93 30.01
C ARG A 357 -14.43 -21.84 29.92
N TYR A 358 -13.88 -21.67 28.73
CA TYR A 358 -12.78 -20.76 28.43
C TYR A 358 -13.26 -19.85 27.30
N ARG A 359 -13.43 -18.56 27.61
CA ARG A 359 -13.95 -17.57 26.67
C ARG A 359 -12.85 -16.67 26.18
N ASP A 360 -12.72 -16.64 24.86
CA ASP A 360 -11.87 -15.72 24.13
C ASP A 360 -12.70 -14.79 23.25
N GLN A 361 -12.47 -13.49 23.39
CA GLN A 361 -13.18 -12.50 22.57
C GLN A 361 -12.70 -12.51 21.12
N ASP A 362 -11.53 -13.10 20.83
CA ASP A 362 -10.99 -13.33 19.48
C ASP A 362 -11.48 -14.64 18.83
N GLN A 363 -12.51 -15.23 19.42
CA GLN A 363 -13.15 -16.50 19.07
C GLN A 363 -12.47 -17.71 19.72
N SER A 364 -13.28 -18.74 19.95
CA SER A 364 -12.86 -19.98 20.60
C SER A 364 -11.79 -20.75 19.82
N SER A 365 -11.64 -20.47 18.52
CA SER A 365 -10.61 -21.03 17.63
C SER A 365 -9.22 -20.47 17.90
N ASP A 366 -9.10 -19.33 18.58
CA ASP A 366 -7.80 -18.72 18.92
C ASP A 366 -7.13 -19.38 20.13
N LEU A 367 -7.93 -20.03 20.99
CA LEU A 367 -7.47 -20.77 22.15
C LEU A 367 -6.60 -21.97 21.75
N ARG A 368 -5.40 -22.09 22.32
CA ARG A 368 -4.46 -23.21 22.09
C ARG A 368 -4.43 -24.21 23.25
N TYR A 369 -4.22 -23.74 24.48
CA TYR A 369 -4.13 -24.61 25.65
C TYR A 369 -5.16 -24.21 26.71
N LEU A 370 -5.93 -25.20 27.16
CA LEU A 370 -6.93 -25.04 28.21
C LEU A 370 -6.49 -25.82 29.45
N TYR A 371 -6.34 -25.12 30.57
CA TYR A 371 -5.82 -25.72 31.80
C TYR A 371 -6.85 -25.69 32.93
N LEU A 372 -6.96 -26.83 33.62
CA LEU A 372 -7.65 -26.96 34.90
C LEU A 372 -6.68 -27.51 35.94
N ALA A 373 -6.58 -26.84 37.08
CA ALA A 373 -5.82 -27.30 38.23
C ALA A 373 -6.71 -27.46 39.45
N ILE A 374 -6.51 -28.53 40.21
CA ILE A 374 -7.09 -28.73 41.52
C ILE A 374 -5.93 -29.02 42.47
N ALA A 375 -5.62 -28.07 43.35
CA ALA A 375 -4.42 -28.08 44.17
C ALA A 375 -4.60 -27.23 45.44
N ASN A 376 -3.64 -27.28 46.36
CA ASN A 376 -3.71 -26.49 47.61
C ASN A 376 -3.36 -25.02 47.36
N ASN A 377 -2.37 -24.78 46.49
CA ASN A 377 -1.83 -23.47 46.17
C ASN A 377 -1.93 -23.22 44.66
N PRO A 378 -1.91 -21.95 44.21
CA PRO A 378 -1.80 -21.65 42.79
C PRO A 378 -0.44 -22.15 42.27
N PRO A 379 -0.37 -22.73 41.06
CA PRO A 379 0.92 -23.11 40.46
C PRO A 379 1.73 -21.86 40.11
N THR A 380 3.03 -21.91 40.39
CA THR A 380 4.00 -20.90 39.95
C THR A 380 4.55 -21.18 38.53
N ALA A 381 4.24 -22.35 37.98
CA ALA A 381 4.60 -22.83 36.64
C ALA A 381 3.39 -23.54 36.00
N ASP A 382 3.60 -24.44 35.04
CA ASP A 382 2.52 -25.23 34.42
C ASP A 382 1.84 -26.19 35.41
N PHE A 383 2.56 -26.71 36.40
CA PHE A 383 2.06 -27.59 37.46
C PHE A 383 3.09 -27.69 38.61
N HIS A 384 2.72 -28.29 39.74
CA HIS A 384 3.61 -28.56 40.88
C HIS A 384 3.22 -29.88 41.58
N PRO A 385 4.02 -30.42 42.51
CA PRO A 385 3.72 -31.69 43.15
C PRO A 385 2.37 -31.69 43.89
N GLN A 386 1.78 -32.88 44.03
CA GLN A 386 0.60 -33.11 44.87
C GLN A 386 -0.69 -32.39 44.46
N GLY A 387 -0.86 -32.10 43.17
CA GLY A 387 -2.08 -31.54 42.59
C GLY A 387 -2.59 -32.34 41.40
N VAL A 388 -3.80 -32.03 40.96
CA VAL A 388 -4.37 -32.54 39.71
C VAL A 388 -4.27 -31.43 38.67
N TYR A 389 -3.47 -31.65 37.63
CA TYR A 389 -3.30 -30.71 36.53
C TYR A 389 -3.69 -31.35 35.23
N ILE A 390 -4.60 -30.69 34.51
CA ILE A 390 -5.14 -31.15 33.26
C ILE A 390 -4.87 -30.06 32.22
N ARG A 391 -4.27 -30.45 31.08
CA ARG A 391 -4.09 -29.59 29.92
C ARG A 391 -4.78 -30.22 28.73
N TYR A 392 -5.58 -29.43 28.03
CA TYR A 392 -6.11 -29.79 26.72
C TYR A 392 -5.44 -28.93 25.65
N ASP A 393 -4.85 -29.57 24.64
CA ASP A 393 -4.36 -28.92 23.42
C ASP A 393 -5.47 -28.96 22.36
N THR A 394 -5.96 -27.80 21.95
CA THR A 394 -7.10 -27.67 21.02
C THR A 394 -6.76 -28.04 19.58
N VAL A 395 -5.48 -27.94 19.18
CA VAL A 395 -5.02 -28.22 17.81
C VAL A 395 -4.71 -29.70 17.65
N GLU A 396 -3.96 -30.27 18.60
CA GLU A 396 -3.70 -31.71 18.64
C GLU A 396 -4.95 -32.50 19.05
N ARG A 397 -5.93 -31.82 19.66
CA ARG A 397 -7.14 -32.41 20.26
C ARG A 397 -6.82 -33.48 21.30
N LYS A 398 -5.74 -33.27 22.07
CA LYS A 398 -5.25 -34.22 23.08
C LYS A 398 -5.39 -33.67 24.49
N LEU A 399 -5.80 -34.53 25.42
CA LEU A 399 -5.85 -34.28 26.85
C LEU A 399 -4.65 -34.90 27.55
N TYR A 400 -4.03 -34.12 28.43
CA TYR A 400 -2.85 -34.47 29.20
C TYR A 400 -3.16 -34.37 30.70
N LEU A 401 -2.59 -35.28 31.50
CA LEU A 401 -2.62 -35.26 32.96
C LEU A 401 -1.18 -35.23 33.46
N ALA A 402 -0.86 -34.32 34.38
CA ALA A 402 0.47 -34.27 34.98
C ALA A 402 0.70 -35.44 35.96
N ASP A 403 1.95 -35.84 36.11
CA ASP A 403 2.37 -36.79 37.13
C ASP A 403 2.20 -36.22 38.55
N TRP A 404 2.08 -37.09 39.55
CA TRP A 404 1.89 -36.66 40.94
C TRP A 404 3.10 -35.93 41.52
N ALA A 405 4.31 -36.28 41.05
CA ALA A 405 5.53 -35.60 41.43
C ALA A 405 5.61 -34.17 40.86
N GLY A 406 4.74 -33.81 39.91
CA GLY A 406 4.71 -32.48 39.31
C GLY A 406 5.97 -32.17 38.51
N THR A 407 6.52 -33.18 37.82
CA THR A 407 7.75 -33.08 37.03
C THR A 407 7.52 -33.14 35.53
N THR A 408 6.44 -33.79 35.06
CA THR A 408 6.16 -33.93 33.63
C THR A 408 4.66 -34.05 33.31
N TRP A 409 4.29 -33.61 32.11
CA TRP A 409 3.03 -34.04 31.50
C TRP A 409 3.11 -35.52 31.13
N GLY A 410 2.08 -36.31 31.45
CA GLY A 410 1.95 -37.69 30.98
C GLY A 410 1.58 -37.77 29.51
N THR A 411 1.37 -38.99 29.00
CA THR A 411 0.97 -39.22 27.61
C THR A 411 -0.36 -38.54 27.29
N GLY A 412 -0.40 -37.78 26.18
CA GLY A 412 -1.60 -37.13 25.69
C GLY A 412 -2.47 -38.07 24.84
N TYR A 413 -3.77 -38.07 25.08
CA TYR A 413 -4.74 -38.89 24.35
C TYR A 413 -5.83 -38.05 23.70
N SER A 414 -6.23 -38.43 22.48
CA SER A 414 -7.39 -37.84 21.82
C SER A 414 -8.66 -38.04 22.65
N ILE A 415 -9.59 -37.09 22.59
CA ILE A 415 -10.86 -37.16 23.31
C ILE A 415 -12.05 -36.93 22.34
N PRO A 416 -13.16 -37.67 22.49
CA PRO A 416 -13.38 -38.79 23.43
C PRO A 416 -12.56 -40.04 23.03
N ASN A 417 -12.29 -40.91 24.02
CA ASN A 417 -11.60 -42.18 23.80
C ASN A 417 -12.15 -43.27 24.73
N ASP A 418 -12.72 -44.32 24.13
CA ASP A 418 -13.45 -45.36 24.85
C ASP A 418 -12.55 -46.43 25.49
N THR A 419 -11.26 -46.47 25.16
CA THR A 419 -10.33 -47.52 25.60
C THR A 419 -9.35 -47.07 26.67
N VAL A 420 -9.30 -45.76 26.96
CA VAL A 420 -8.29 -45.17 27.85
C VAL A 420 -8.92 -44.44 29.03
N THR A 421 -8.35 -44.66 30.22
CA THR A 421 -8.56 -43.82 31.40
C THR A 421 -7.24 -43.19 31.78
N LEU A 422 -7.17 -41.85 31.79
CA LEU A 422 -6.01 -41.14 32.31
C LEU A 422 -6.02 -41.24 33.84
N SER A 423 -4.89 -41.58 34.45
CA SER A 423 -4.81 -41.84 35.88
C SER A 423 -3.47 -41.40 36.44
N ASN A 424 -3.51 -40.81 37.64
CA ASN A 424 -2.35 -40.64 38.51
C ASN A 424 -2.77 -40.99 39.96
N GLU A 425 -1.93 -40.73 40.95
CA GLU A 425 -2.15 -41.03 42.36
C GLU A 425 -3.39 -40.34 42.93
N ALA A 426 -3.82 -39.22 42.34
CA ALA A 426 -4.90 -38.38 42.84
C ALA A 426 -6.24 -38.56 42.14
N VAL A 427 -6.26 -38.88 40.83
CA VAL A 427 -7.48 -38.84 40.03
C VAL A 427 -7.50 -39.91 38.94
N ASN A 428 -8.71 -40.34 38.58
CA ASN A 428 -9.02 -41.05 37.34
C ASN A 428 -9.88 -40.14 36.45
N ILE A 429 -9.55 -40.07 35.15
CA ILE A 429 -10.28 -39.32 34.13
C ILE A 429 -10.77 -40.29 33.06
N THR A 430 -12.08 -40.46 32.97
CA THR A 430 -12.70 -41.34 31.97
C THR A 430 -12.80 -40.63 30.62
N LEU A 431 -12.03 -41.06 29.62
CA LEU A 431 -11.98 -40.36 28.33
C LEU A 431 -13.19 -40.62 27.44
N LYS A 432 -13.92 -41.73 27.63
CA LYS A 432 -15.12 -42.10 26.87
C LYS A 432 -16.17 -41.00 26.77
N VAL A 433 -16.38 -40.29 27.88
CA VAL A 433 -17.39 -39.22 28.00
C VAL A 433 -16.77 -37.84 28.20
N THR A 434 -15.44 -37.77 28.18
CA THR A 434 -14.71 -36.49 28.22
C THR A 434 -14.64 -35.93 26.80
N LYS A 435 -15.02 -34.67 26.62
CA LYS A 435 -15.07 -34.03 25.30
C LYS A 435 -14.79 -32.54 25.38
N ALA A 436 -14.25 -32.00 24.29
CA ALA A 436 -14.18 -30.56 24.08
C ALA A 436 -15.22 -30.17 23.02
N SER A 437 -15.93 -29.08 23.25
CA SER A 437 -16.93 -28.54 22.32
C SER A 437 -16.96 -27.02 22.37
N ASP A 438 -17.50 -26.39 21.35
CA ASP A 438 -17.84 -24.97 21.36
C ASP A 438 -19.19 -24.77 22.05
N ALA A 439 -19.22 -23.99 23.14
CA ALA A 439 -20.47 -23.58 23.76
C ALA A 439 -21.13 -22.44 22.97
N ASP A 440 -20.30 -21.59 22.37
CA ASP A 440 -20.64 -20.53 21.42
C ASP A 440 -19.39 -20.20 20.59
N THR A 441 -19.44 -19.17 19.74
CA THR A 441 -18.32 -18.76 18.87
C THR A 441 -17.09 -18.25 19.63
N TRP A 442 -17.22 -17.90 20.91
CA TRP A 442 -16.16 -17.34 21.75
C TRP A 442 -15.69 -18.31 22.84
N THR A 443 -16.51 -19.30 23.19
CA THR A 443 -16.32 -20.11 24.39
C THR A 443 -16.07 -21.57 24.05
N LYS A 444 -14.86 -22.07 24.35
CA LYS A 444 -14.60 -23.52 24.43
C LYS A 444 -15.10 -24.05 25.77
N MET A 445 -15.74 -25.21 25.75
CA MET A 445 -16.13 -25.98 26.91
C MET A 445 -15.39 -27.33 26.90
N LEU A 446 -14.83 -27.70 28.04
CA LEU A 446 -14.21 -28.99 28.26
C LEU A 446 -15.02 -29.75 29.32
N THR A 447 -15.74 -30.78 28.92
CA THR A 447 -16.47 -31.66 29.84
C THR A 447 -15.51 -32.75 30.31
N LEU A 448 -15.15 -32.73 31.59
CA LEU A 448 -14.22 -33.67 32.23
C LEU A 448 -14.97 -34.62 33.14
N ARG A 449 -14.82 -35.93 32.93
CA ARG A 449 -15.40 -36.95 33.82
C ARG A 449 -14.32 -37.49 34.76
N LEU A 450 -14.42 -37.15 36.04
CA LEU A 450 -13.38 -37.35 37.04
C LEU A 450 -13.86 -38.24 38.19
N SER A 451 -12.93 -38.96 38.82
CA SER A 451 -13.13 -39.63 40.12
C SER A 451 -11.85 -39.49 40.94
N PHE A 452 -11.93 -38.85 42.11
CA PHE A 452 -10.77 -38.68 42.99
C PHE A 452 -10.43 -39.96 43.72
N LYS A 453 -9.13 -40.19 43.96
CA LYS A 453 -8.63 -41.31 44.75
C LYS A 453 -8.45 -40.91 46.21
N SER A 454 -8.38 -41.90 47.10
CA SER A 454 -8.24 -41.66 48.55
C SER A 454 -6.99 -40.86 48.92
N ALA A 455 -5.91 -40.93 48.13
CA ALA A 455 -4.70 -40.15 48.35
C ALA A 455 -4.90 -38.62 48.17
N PHE A 456 -6.03 -38.20 47.57
CA PHE A 456 -6.32 -36.79 47.29
C PHE A 456 -7.35 -36.16 48.26
N VAL A 457 -7.81 -36.89 49.28
CA VAL A 457 -8.74 -36.43 50.31
C VAL A 457 -8.24 -35.14 50.99
N GLY A 458 -9.18 -34.25 51.32
CA GLY A 458 -8.91 -32.97 51.98
C GLY A 458 -9.41 -31.75 51.22
N PRO A 459 -9.19 -30.54 51.78
CA PRO A 459 -9.56 -29.28 51.14
C PRO A 459 -8.61 -28.97 49.98
N ARG A 460 -9.19 -28.55 48.86
CA ARG A 460 -8.50 -28.20 47.61
C ARG A 460 -9.06 -26.88 47.06
N LYS A 461 -8.33 -26.29 46.13
CA LYS A 461 -8.71 -25.09 45.38
C LYS A 461 -8.65 -25.40 43.90
N VAL A 462 -9.60 -24.85 43.15
CA VAL A 462 -9.68 -24.99 41.70
C VAL A 462 -9.14 -23.72 41.05
N TYR A 463 -8.23 -23.90 40.11
CA TYR A 463 -7.66 -22.82 39.29
C TYR A 463 -7.83 -23.13 37.82
N MET A 464 -7.94 -22.10 37.01
CA MET A 464 -8.00 -22.21 35.55
C MET A 464 -6.97 -21.28 34.92
N ARG A 465 -6.44 -21.69 33.76
CA ARG A 465 -5.58 -20.88 32.88
C ARG A 465 -5.97 -21.17 31.43
N ALA A 466 -5.99 -20.15 30.59
CA ALA A 466 -6.12 -20.30 29.15
C ALA A 466 -4.93 -19.65 28.47
N VAL A 467 -4.50 -20.26 27.37
CA VAL A 467 -3.43 -19.77 26.53
C VAL A 467 -3.93 -19.80 25.09
N ASP A 468 -3.86 -18.67 24.40
CA ASP A 468 -4.15 -18.57 22.98
C ASP A 468 -2.95 -19.02 22.11
N LYS A 469 -3.09 -18.92 20.79
CA LYS A 469 -2.05 -19.34 19.84
C LYS A 469 -0.83 -18.41 19.78
N TRP A 470 -0.91 -17.22 20.35
CA TRP A 470 0.10 -16.15 20.31
C TRP A 470 0.97 -16.07 21.57
N ALA A 471 0.59 -16.76 22.63
CA ALA A 471 1.39 -16.86 23.84
C ALA A 471 2.62 -17.79 23.70
N PRO A 472 3.66 -17.58 24.55
CA PRO A 472 3.77 -16.51 25.55
C PRO A 472 4.25 -15.17 24.97
N ALA A 473 4.64 -15.12 23.70
CA ALA A 473 5.35 -13.98 23.12
C ALA A 473 4.49 -12.70 23.03
N TYR A 474 3.17 -12.84 22.79
CA TYR A 474 2.29 -11.71 22.47
C TYR A 474 1.05 -11.62 23.37
N GLY A 475 1.26 -11.76 24.69
CA GLY A 475 0.23 -11.44 25.69
C GLY A 475 -0.95 -12.41 25.76
N GLY A 476 -0.80 -13.63 25.24
CA GLY A 476 -1.90 -14.56 25.07
C GLY A 476 -2.21 -15.51 26.24
N ASP A 477 -1.66 -15.25 27.41
CA ASP A 477 -1.76 -16.14 28.57
C ASP A 477 -2.45 -15.43 29.73
N THR A 478 -3.53 -16.03 30.25
CA THR A 478 -4.27 -15.48 31.39
C THR A 478 -3.53 -15.61 32.71
N GLY A 479 -2.52 -16.48 32.77
CA GLY A 479 -2.00 -17.01 34.03
C GLY A 479 -3.03 -17.84 34.80
N TRP A 480 -2.64 -18.37 35.95
CA TRP A 480 -3.52 -19.16 36.82
C TRP A 480 -4.44 -18.26 37.63
N THR A 481 -5.75 -18.47 37.51
CA THR A 481 -6.78 -17.74 38.28
C THR A 481 -7.60 -18.67 39.16
N TYR A 482 -7.79 -18.29 40.42
CA TYR A 482 -8.62 -19.02 41.37
C TYR A 482 -10.10 -18.97 40.97
N LYS A 483 -10.82 -20.08 41.17
CA LYS A 483 -12.25 -20.21 40.82
C LYS A 483 -13.13 -20.65 41.98
N ALA A 484 -12.71 -21.66 42.73
CA ALA A 484 -13.51 -22.19 43.82
C ALA A 484 -12.69 -22.98 44.83
N ALA A 485 -13.25 -23.16 46.02
CA ALA A 485 -12.83 -24.18 46.97
C ALA A 485 -13.61 -25.48 46.68
N LEU A 486 -12.97 -26.61 46.93
CA LEU A 486 -13.51 -27.95 46.74
C LEU A 486 -13.02 -28.84 47.88
N THR A 487 -13.87 -29.71 48.43
CA THR A 487 -13.45 -30.68 49.45
C THR A 487 -13.61 -32.09 48.92
N VAL A 488 -12.53 -32.87 48.98
CA VAL A 488 -12.58 -34.31 48.69
C VAL A 488 -12.80 -35.04 50.00
N LEU A 489 -13.96 -35.70 50.14
CA LEU A 489 -14.33 -36.48 51.30
C LEU A 489 -13.79 -37.91 51.18
N ALA A 490 -13.58 -38.56 52.33
CA ALA A 490 -13.30 -39.99 52.36
C ALA A 490 -14.45 -40.79 51.70
N PRO A 491 -14.18 -42.01 51.21
CA PRO A 491 -15.16 -42.87 50.52
C PRO A 491 -16.49 -43.04 51.26
#